data_AF-A0ABD1DF84-F1
#
_entry.id   AF-A0ABD1DF84-F1
#
_cell.length_a   1.000
_cell.length_b   1.000
_cell.length_c   1.000
_cell.angle_alpha   90.00
_cell.angle_beta   90.00
_cell.angle_gamma   90.00
#
_symmetry.space_group_name_H-M   'P 1'
#
loop_
_entity.id
_entity.type
_entity.pdbx_description
1 polymer ?
#
loop_
_entity_poly.entity_id
_entity_poly.type
_entity_poly.pdbx_seq_one_letter_code
_entity_poly.pdbx_strand_id
1 'polypeptide(L)' 'MANGLETVQQNGRSGSIGSGGQEDSKTNLIVNYLPQTMTQEEVKSLFSSIGDVESCKLIRDKVT' A
#
# COMPACT_ATOMS: atom_id res chain seq x y z
N MET A 1 -38.69 -42.50 -21.34
CA MET A 1 -37.61 -41.78 -22.07
C MET A 1 -38.14 -40.39 -22.39
N ALA A 2 -37.97 -39.44 -21.47
CA ALA A 2 -38.25 -38.01 -21.69
C ALA A 2 -37.26 -37.25 -20.79
N ASN A 3 -36.35 -36.52 -21.42
CA ASN A 3 -35.25 -35.82 -20.79
C ASN A 3 -35.77 -34.50 -20.20
N GLY A 4 -35.59 -34.31 -18.89
CA GLY A 4 -35.85 -33.05 -18.20
C GLY A 4 -34.76 -32.02 -18.52
N LEU A 5 -35.19 -30.87 -19.00
CA LEU A 5 -34.38 -29.67 -19.21
C LEU A 5 -34.03 -29.07 -17.84
N GLU A 6 -32.81 -29.29 -17.35
CA GLU A 6 -32.26 -28.49 -16.25
C GLU A 6 -31.62 -27.22 -16.81
N THR A 7 -32.35 -26.11 -16.70
CA THR A 7 -31.81 -24.76 -16.90
C THR A 7 -30.87 -24.43 -15.75
N VAL A 8 -29.56 -24.58 -15.96
CA VAL A 8 -28.54 -24.04 -15.05
C VAL A 8 -28.49 -22.52 -15.25
N GLN A 9 -29.36 -21.78 -14.56
CA GLN A 9 -29.26 -20.33 -14.46
C GLN A 9 -28.09 -19.99 -13.54
N GLN A 10 -26.93 -19.71 -14.15
CA GLN A 10 -25.75 -19.21 -13.46
C GLN A 10 -26.10 -17.93 -12.69
N ASN A 11 -25.91 -18.01 -11.37
CA ASN A 11 -25.96 -16.94 -10.41
C ASN A 11 -24.90 -15.88 -10.75
N GLY A 12 -25.29 -14.89 -11.56
CA GLY A 12 -24.47 -13.73 -11.93
C GLY A 12 -24.52 -12.61 -10.89
N ARG A 13 -24.47 -12.91 -9.59
CA ARG A 13 -24.11 -11.90 -8.58
C ARG A 13 -22.60 -11.69 -8.65
N SER A 14 -22.16 -10.94 -9.66
CA SER A 14 -20.89 -10.23 -9.60
C SER A 14 -21.03 -9.11 -8.55
N GLY A 15 -21.11 -9.51 -7.27
CA GLY A 15 -20.67 -8.64 -6.20
C GLY A 15 -19.17 -8.48 -6.42
N SER A 16 -18.76 -7.33 -6.96
CA SER A 16 -17.37 -6.93 -6.89
C SER A 16 -16.98 -6.91 -5.42
N ILE A 17 -16.38 -8.02 -4.98
CA ILE A 17 -15.50 -8.09 -3.83
C ILE A 17 -14.22 -7.40 -4.29
N GLY A 18 -14.30 -6.07 -4.40
CA GLY A 18 -13.19 -5.18 -4.63
C GLY A 18 -12.97 -4.45 -3.32
N SER A 19 -12.04 -4.96 -2.53
CA SER A 19 -11.61 -4.46 -1.22
C SER A 19 -10.94 -3.08 -1.35
N GLY A 20 -11.67 -2.06 -1.82
CA GLY A 20 -11.14 -0.74 -2.16
C GLY A 20 -10.94 0.19 -0.97
N GLY A 21 -10.36 -0.28 0.13
CA GLY A 21 -10.21 0.53 1.35
C GLY A 21 -8.93 0.32 2.16
N GLN A 22 -7.93 -0.39 1.63
CA GLN A 22 -6.74 -0.73 2.41
C GLN A 22 -5.42 -0.74 1.61
N GLU A 23 -5.43 -0.31 0.36
CA GLU A 23 -4.22 -0.35 -0.49
C GLU A 23 -3.41 0.95 -0.39
N ASP A 24 -4.07 2.08 -0.17
CA ASP A 24 -3.43 3.41 -0.15
C ASP A 24 -2.46 3.63 1.02
N SER A 25 -2.55 2.84 2.09
CA SER A 25 -1.68 2.98 3.27
C SER A 25 -0.46 2.07 3.25
N LYS A 26 -0.33 1.17 2.27
CA LYS A 26 0.75 0.15 2.22
C LYS A 26 2.12 0.70 1.81
N THR A 27 2.19 1.93 1.33
CA THR A 27 3.42 2.57 0.83
C THR A 27 4.15 3.43 1.87
N ASN A 28 3.67 3.44 3.12
CA ASN A 28 4.33 4.16 4.20
C ASN A 28 5.44 3.29 4.82
N LEU A 29 6.65 3.85 4.89
CA LEU A 29 7.81 3.17 5.45
C LEU A 29 8.25 3.85 6.74
N ILE A 30 8.55 3.05 7.77
CA ILE A 30 9.21 3.49 9.00
C ILE A 30 10.63 2.91 8.98
N VAL A 31 11.62 3.80 9.03
CA VAL A 31 13.04 3.44 8.97
C VAL A 31 13.68 3.76 10.32
N ASN A 32 14.21 2.73 10.96
CA ASN A 32 14.94 2.85 12.22
C ASN A 32 16.46 2.81 11.98
N TYR A 33 17.23 3.19 13.01
CA TYR A 33 18.70 3.17 12.98
C TYR A 33 19.33 4.12 11.95
N LEU A 34 18.67 5.26 11.69
CA LEU A 34 19.30 6.33 10.92
C LEU A 34 20.36 7.03 11.76
N PRO A 35 21.54 7.33 11.19
CA PRO A 35 22.56 8.13 11.85
C PRO A 35 22.01 9.51 12.25
N GLN A 36 22.46 10.06 13.38
CA GLN A 36 22.02 11.38 13.85
C GLN A 36 22.41 12.53 12.91
N THR A 37 23.44 12.31 12.09
CA THR A 37 23.91 13.26 11.07
C THR A 37 23.06 13.22 9.81
N MET A 38 22.23 12.20 9.62
CA MET A 38 21.44 12.05 8.42
C MET A 38 20.32 13.09 8.38
N THR A 39 20.12 13.70 7.22
CA THR A 39 19.11 14.74 7.01
C THR A 39 17.91 14.19 6.25
N GLN A 40 16.80 14.93 6.30
CA GLN A 40 15.60 14.55 5.55
C GLN A 40 15.86 14.53 4.03
N GLU A 41 16.72 15.41 3.53
CA GLU A 41 17.11 15.45 2.11
C GLU A 41 17.87 14.20 1.68
N GLU A 42 18.84 13.76 2.50
CA GLU A 42 19.58 12.52 2.25
C GLU A 42 18.66 11.30 2.22
N VAL A 43 17.74 11.19 3.19
CA VAL A 43 16.74 10.12 3.23
C VAL A 43 15.84 10.17 2.00
N LYS A 44 15.32 11.36 1.66
CA LYS A 44 14.45 11.54 0.49
C LYS A 44 15.19 11.17 -0.79
N SER A 45 16.45 11.59 -0.95
CA SER A 45 17.28 11.29 -2.13
C SER A 45 17.49 9.78 -2.29
N LEU A 46 17.81 9.08 -1.20
CA LEU A 46 17.95 7.63 -1.17
C LEU A 46 16.70 6.89 -1.67
N PHE A 47 15.52 7.29 -1.19
CA PHE A 47 14.25 6.67 -1.62
C PHE A 47 13.78 7.18 -2.98
N SER A 48 14.13 8.40 -3.37
CA SER A 48 13.80 8.99 -4.67
C SER A 48 14.44 8.25 -5.83
N SER A 49 15.58 7.59 -5.60
CA SER A 49 16.19 6.72 -6.61
C SER A 49 15.42 5.41 -6.83
N ILE A 50 14.56 5.01 -5.89
CA ILE A 50 13.73 3.79 -5.98
C ILE A 50 12.32 4.14 -6.51
N GLY A 51 11.78 5.29 -6.12
CA GLY A 51 10.48 5.78 -6.59
C GLY A 51 10.12 7.14 -6.00
N ASP A 52 9.02 7.73 -6.47
CA ASP A 52 8.57 9.06 -6.03
C ASP A 52 8.19 9.08 -4.55
N VAL A 53 8.78 10.03 -3.81
CA VAL A 53 8.50 10.24 -2.38
C VAL A 53 7.50 11.38 -2.23
N GLU A 54 6.23 11.05 -1.95
CA GLU A 54 5.18 12.05 -1.68
C GLU A 54 5.48 12.86 -0.42
N SER A 55 5.90 12.18 0.66
CA SER A 55 6.18 12.82 1.93
C SER A 55 7.28 12.08 2.69
N CYS A 56 8.15 12.86 3.35
CA CYS A 56 9.23 12.34 4.18
C CYS A 56 9.25 13.14 5.47
N LYS A 57 9.29 12.44 6.61
CA LYS A 57 9.36 13.05 7.93
C LYS A 57 10.48 12.40 8.72
N LEU A 58 11.52 13.17 9.03
CA LEU A 58 12.62 12.70 9.88
C LEU A 58 12.35 13.09 11.33
N ILE A 59 12.19 12.10 12.21
CA ILE A 59 12.03 12.29 13.65
C ILE A 59 13.38 12.06 14.32
N ARG A 60 13.85 13.07 15.07
CA ARG A 60 15.05 12.98 15.92
C ARG A 60 14.68 13.37 17.33
N ASP A 61 15.26 12.70 18.31
CA ASP A 61 15.09 13.05 19.71
C ASP A 61 15.60 14.48 19.93
N LYS A 62 14.76 15.32 20.55
CA LYS A 62 15.14 16.69 20.86
C LYS A 62 16.01 16.62 22.12
N VAL A 63 17.33 16.66 21.90
CA VAL A 63 18.34 16.73 22.97
C VAL A 63 17.88 17.80 23.97
N THR A 64 17.47 17.36 25.15
CA THR A 64 17.16 18.22 26.31
C THR A 64 18.46 18.48 27.07
#